data_AF-A0A7V7PKY6-F1
#
_entry.id   AF-A0A7V7PKY6-F1
#
_cell.length_a   1.000
_cell.length_b   1.000
_cell.length_c   1.000
_cell.angle_alpha   90.00
_cell.angle_beta   90.00
_cell.angle_gamma   90.00
#
_symmetry.space_group_name_H-M   'P 1'
#
loop_
_entity.id
_entity.type
_entity.pdbx_description
1 polymer ?
#
loop_
_entity_poly.entity_id
_entity_poly.type
_entity_poly.pdbx_seq_one_letter_code
_entity_poly.pdbx_strand_id
1 'polypeptide(L)'
;MTSVYVIEAIGGPVKIGIARNPARRLNALRTGTPFPLALAHAETVEDGLAYAVERATHGRLAAARVHGEWFSVSVEDAISAVRQAAAGLFVPPISPAQCRVGRALVQMSQQDLATAAKVGIVTVRQFEIGAAQPRNATLEVLHRALETAGVEFIAENGGGAGVRLQKA
;
A
#
# COMPACT_ATOMS: atom_id res chain seq x y z
N MET A 1 -11.14 -2.61 8.57
CA MET A 1 -10.17 -1.49 8.62
C MET A 1 -9.20 -1.75 9.74
N THR A 2 -7.91 -1.74 9.43
CA THR A 2 -6.81 -2.04 10.36
C THR A 2 -5.83 -0.89 10.28
N SER A 3 -5.28 -0.47 11.42
CA SER A 3 -4.34 0.63 11.45
C SER A 3 -2.90 0.13 11.50
N VAL A 4 -2.02 0.77 10.73
CA VAL A 4 -0.57 0.73 10.95
C VAL A 4 -0.23 1.88 11.89
N TYR A 5 0.38 1.58 13.03
CA TYR A 5 0.58 2.54 14.10
C TYR A 5 2.06 2.72 14.45
N VAL A 6 2.37 3.90 14.99
CA VAL A 6 3.66 4.25 15.59
C VAL A 6 3.43 4.56 17.07
N ILE A 7 4.08 3.81 17.95
CA ILE A 7 4.13 4.09 19.39
C ILE A 7 5.53 4.57 19.73
N GLU A 8 5.62 5.72 20.37
CA GLU A 8 6.87 6.25 20.90
C GLU A 8 7.06 5.75 22.34
N ALA A 9 8.27 5.28 22.65
CA ALA A 9 8.77 5.29 24.02
C ALA A 9 9.52 6.61 24.23
N ILE A 10 9.04 7.46 25.15
CA ILE A 10 9.62 8.81 25.34
C ILE A 10 11.12 8.69 25.64
N GLY A 11 11.95 9.31 24.79
CA GLY A 11 13.42 9.26 24.89
C GLY A 11 14.06 7.94 24.45
N GLY A 12 13.30 7.05 23.79
CA GLY A 12 13.72 5.73 23.36
C GLY A 12 13.28 5.38 21.93
N PRO A 13 13.31 4.09 21.55
CA PRO A 13 12.96 3.65 20.22
C PRO A 13 11.45 3.73 19.96
N VAL A 14 11.08 3.75 18.69
CA VAL A 14 9.68 3.69 18.24
C VAL A 14 9.28 2.26 17.91
N LYS A 15 8.03 1.92 18.20
CA LYS A 15 7.40 0.66 17.83
C LYS A 15 6.47 0.88 16.64
N ILE A 16 6.61 0.05 15.61
CA ILE A 16 5.76 0.09 14.42
C ILE A 16 5.04 -1.26 14.27
N GLY A 17 3.72 -1.26 14.25
CA GLY A 17 2.95 -2.49 14.10
C GLY A 17 1.52 -2.26 13.61
N ILE A 18 0.73 -3.33 13.57
CA ILE A 18 -0.66 -3.30 13.08
C ILE A 18 -1.67 -3.63 14.19
N ALA A 19 -2.80 -2.95 14.19
CA ALA A 19 -3.92 -3.26 15.08
C ALA A 19 -5.23 -2.69 14.55
N ARG A 20 -6.35 -3.40 14.78
CA ARG A 20 -7.69 -2.82 14.60
C ARG A 20 -8.00 -1.70 15.59
N ASN A 21 -7.36 -1.73 16.76
CA ASN A 21 -7.48 -0.69 17.79
C ASN A 21 -6.10 -0.43 18.43
N PRO A 22 -5.33 0.55 17.92
CA PRO A 22 -4.01 0.90 18.44
C PRO A 22 -4.02 1.37 19.90
N ALA A 23 -5.08 2.07 20.34
CA ALA A 23 -5.19 2.52 21.73
C ALA A 23 -5.28 1.34 22.72
N ARG A 24 -6.06 0.30 22.38
CA ARG A 24 -6.10 -0.94 23.17
C ARG A 24 -4.75 -1.65 23.16
N ARG A 25 -4.06 -1.65 22.01
CA ARG A 25 -2.72 -2.24 21.89
C ARG A 25 -1.68 -1.51 22.74
N LEU A 26 -1.72 -0.17 22.76
CA LEU A 26 -0.87 0.68 23.61
C LEU A 26 -1.06 0.32 25.09
N ASN A 27 -2.30 0.22 25.56
CA ASN A 27 -2.59 -0.13 26.96
C ASN A 27 -2.01 -1.50 27.34
N ALA A 28 -2.05 -2.49 26.44
CA ALA A 28 -1.46 -3.81 26.68
C ALA A 28 0.08 -3.80 26.71
N LEU A 29 0.75 -2.81 26.11
CA LEU A 29 2.21 -2.69 26.11
C LEU A 29 2.74 -1.97 27.36
N ARG A 30 1.91 -1.15 28.00
CA ARG A 30 2.28 -0.37 29.20
C ARG A 30 2.55 -1.24 30.43
N THR A 31 2.03 -2.46 30.48
CA THR A 31 2.16 -3.35 31.65
C THR A 31 3.56 -3.96 31.82
N GLY A 32 4.49 -3.74 30.89
CA GLY A 32 5.85 -4.30 30.94
C GLY A 32 6.97 -3.36 30.48
N THR A 33 6.71 -2.05 30.38
CA THR A 33 7.69 -1.07 29.89
C THR A 33 7.96 0.00 30.95
N PRO A 34 9.23 0.26 31.33
CA PRO A 34 9.56 1.27 32.36
C PRO A 34 9.44 2.72 31.87
N PHE A 35 9.22 2.93 30.56
CA PHE A 35 9.10 4.25 29.94
C PHE A 35 7.63 4.57 29.60
N PRO A 36 7.22 5.85 29.67
CA PRO A 36 5.92 6.26 29.17
C PRO A 36 5.80 5.96 27.67
N LEU A 37 4.71 5.30 27.28
CA LEU A 37 4.38 5.01 25.90
C LEU A 37 3.25 5.93 25.41
N ALA A 38 3.44 6.52 24.24
CA ALA A 38 2.46 7.37 23.56
C ALA A 38 2.17 6.83 22.15
N LEU A 39 0.90 6.83 21.75
CA LEU A 39 0.51 6.57 20.36
C LEU A 39 0.79 7.85 19.56
N ALA A 40 1.89 7.87 18.82
CA ALA A 40 2.28 9.02 18.02
C ALA A 40 1.49 9.12 16.71
N HIS A 41 1.15 7.98 16.10
CA HIS A 41 0.43 7.94 14.84
C HIS A 41 -0.35 6.64 14.65
N ALA A 42 -1.45 6.71 13.90
CA ALA A 42 -2.21 5.57 13.44
C ALA A 42 -2.82 5.88 12.07
N GLU A 43 -2.32 5.23 11.03
CA GLU A 43 -2.87 5.34 9.68
C GLU A 43 -3.81 4.16 9.44
N THR A 44 -5.06 4.45 9.10
CA THR A 44 -6.04 3.41 8.82
C THR A 44 -5.93 2.98 7.38
N VAL A 45 -5.76 1.68 7.17
CA VAL A 45 -5.71 1.07 5.85
C VAL A 45 -6.74 -0.06 5.76
N GLU A 46 -7.05 -0.47 4.54
CA GLU A 46 -7.86 -1.66 4.32
C GLU A 46 -7.18 -2.91 4.90
N ASP A 47 -7.98 -3.87 5.36
CA ASP A 47 -7.46 -5.03 6.10
C ASP A 47 -6.47 -5.87 5.26
N GLY A 48 -6.65 -5.91 3.94
CA GLY A 48 -5.73 -6.61 3.03
C GLY A 48 -4.37 -5.91 2.84
N LEU A 49 -4.28 -4.61 3.17
CA LEU A 49 -3.09 -3.79 2.95
C LEU A 49 -2.22 -3.65 4.20
N ALA A 50 -2.79 -3.78 5.39
CA ALA A 50 -2.09 -3.53 6.66
C ALA A 50 -0.74 -4.27 6.77
N TYR A 51 -0.70 -5.56 6.43
CA TYR A 51 0.53 -6.35 6.48
C TYR A 51 1.56 -5.90 5.43
N ALA A 52 1.11 -5.55 4.22
CA ALA A 52 2.00 -5.07 3.16
C ALA A 52 2.62 -3.71 3.53
N VAL A 53 1.80 -2.80 4.09
CA VAL A 53 2.24 -1.48 4.56
C VAL A 53 3.24 -1.62 5.71
N GLU A 54 2.95 -2.46 6.70
CA GLU A 54 3.87 -2.73 7.80
C GLU A 54 5.20 -3.30 7.30
N ARG A 55 5.15 -4.33 6.46
CA ARG A 55 6.34 -4.97 5.90
C ARG A 55 7.19 -4.00 5.09
N ALA A 56 6.55 -3.18 4.25
CA ALA A 56 7.24 -2.14 3.48
C ALA A 56 7.87 -1.07 4.38
N THR A 57 7.17 -0.67 5.44
CA THR A 57 7.70 0.26 6.46
C THR A 57 8.93 -0.32 7.16
N HIS A 58 8.84 -1.57 7.64
CA HIS A 58 9.97 -2.25 8.28
C HIS A 58 11.16 -2.42 7.33
N GLY A 59 10.91 -2.73 6.06
CA GLY A 59 11.94 -2.83 5.04
C GLY A 59 12.69 -1.51 4.82
N ARG A 60 11.96 -0.39 4.78
CA ARG A 60 12.54 0.97 4.65
C ARG A 60 13.41 1.33 5.86
N LEU A 61 13.04 0.89 7.05
CA LEU A 61 13.74 1.21 8.30
C LEU A 61 14.66 0.08 8.79
N ALA A 62 14.93 -0.93 7.95
CA ALA A 62 15.62 -2.15 8.37
C ALA A 62 17.01 -1.88 8.98
N ALA A 63 17.73 -0.89 8.47
CA ALA A 63 19.06 -0.50 8.97
C ALA A 63 19.04 0.05 10.40
N ALA A 64 17.91 0.60 10.86
CA ALA A 64 17.75 1.18 12.19
C ALA A 64 16.95 0.27 13.14
N ARG A 65 16.69 -0.99 12.74
CA ARG A 65 15.90 -1.94 13.53
C ARG A 65 16.69 -2.39 14.76
N VAL A 66 16.13 -2.17 15.96
CA VAL A 66 16.74 -2.60 17.23
C VAL A 66 16.44 -4.09 17.46
N HIS A 67 15.15 -4.44 17.54
CA HIS A 67 14.69 -5.82 17.61
C HIS A 67 13.19 -5.89 17.29
N GLY A 68 12.73 -6.99 16.67
CA GLY A 68 11.30 -7.19 16.41
C GLY A 68 10.66 -5.97 15.73
N GLU A 69 9.67 -5.35 16.35
CA GLU A 69 8.95 -4.18 15.81
C GLU A 69 9.52 -2.82 16.29
N TRP A 70 10.70 -2.80 16.92
CA TRP A 70 11.30 -1.60 17.51
C TRP A 70 12.46 -1.06 16.65
N PHE A 71 12.48 0.26 16.45
CA PHE A 71 13.39 0.97 15.58
C PHE A 71 14.00 2.20 16.28
N SER A 72 15.29 2.43 16.08
CA SER A 72 16.03 3.58 16.62
C SER A 72 15.99 4.73 15.61
N VAL A 73 14.82 5.32 15.40
CA VAL A 73 14.57 6.45 14.50
C VAL A 73 13.71 7.50 15.20
N SER A 74 13.66 8.71 14.65
CA SER A 74 12.73 9.72 15.16
C SER A 74 11.28 9.30 14.89
N VAL A 75 10.35 9.80 15.70
CA VAL A 75 8.91 9.60 15.47
C VAL A 75 8.49 10.14 14.10
N GLU A 76 9.05 11.27 13.68
CA GLU A 76 8.76 11.88 12.39
C GLU A 76 9.19 10.98 11.23
N ASP A 77 10.40 10.41 11.28
CA ASP A 77 10.89 9.48 10.26
C ASP A 77 10.03 8.22 10.18
N ALA A 78 9.59 7.69 11.33
CA ALA A 78 8.72 6.54 11.38
C ALA A 78 7.34 6.83 10.76
N ILE A 79 6.74 7.98 11.08
CA ILE A 79 5.48 8.43 10.49
C ILE A 79 5.63 8.62 8.98
N SER A 80 6.71 9.26 8.55
CA SER A 80 7.02 9.46 7.13
C SER A 80 7.15 8.12 6.41
N ALA A 81 7.84 7.14 7.00
CA ALA A 81 7.98 5.81 6.43
C ALA A 81 6.63 5.07 6.31
N VAL A 82 5.77 5.13 7.34
CA VAL A 82 4.42 4.54 7.30
C VAL A 82 3.60 5.17 6.19
N ARG A 83 3.54 6.51 6.12
CA ARG A 83 2.80 7.23 5.09
C ARG A 83 3.29 6.93 3.68
N GLN A 84 4.61 6.87 3.48
CA GLN A 84 5.17 6.53 2.17
C GLN A 84 4.93 5.06 1.80
N ALA A 85 4.91 4.15 2.77
CA ALA A 85 4.55 2.76 2.54
C ALA A 85 3.07 2.61 2.21
N ALA A 86 2.19 3.32 2.91
CA ALA A 86 0.75 3.36 2.64
C ALA A 86 0.45 3.98 1.28
N ALA A 87 1.05 5.13 0.97
CA ALA A 87 0.89 5.80 -0.32
C ALA A 87 1.45 4.98 -1.50
N GLY A 88 2.60 4.30 -1.33
CA GLY A 88 3.17 3.43 -2.35
C GLY A 88 2.40 2.13 -2.59
N LEU A 89 1.47 1.78 -1.69
CA LEU A 89 0.58 0.63 -1.81
C LEU A 89 -0.86 1.04 -2.15
N PHE A 90 -1.22 2.31 -1.91
CA PHE A 90 -2.44 2.90 -2.42
C PHE A 90 -2.27 3.21 -3.90
N VAL A 91 -2.46 2.17 -4.70
CA VAL A 91 -2.74 2.31 -6.11
C VAL A 91 -4.24 2.62 -6.21
N PRO A 92 -4.65 3.82 -6.64
CA PRO A 92 -6.07 4.09 -6.83
C PRO A 92 -6.61 3.01 -7.78
N PRO A 93 -7.73 2.35 -7.41
CA PRO A 93 -8.22 1.20 -8.17
C PRO A 93 -8.41 1.62 -9.62
N ILE A 94 -7.69 0.96 -10.53
CA ILE A 94 -7.86 1.21 -11.96
C ILE A 94 -9.32 0.97 -12.32
N SER A 95 -9.90 1.87 -13.10
CA SER A 95 -11.22 1.62 -13.66
C SER A 95 -11.15 0.59 -14.80
N PRO A 96 -12.25 -0.12 -15.13
CA PRO A 96 -12.32 -0.97 -16.32
C PRO A 96 -11.93 -0.22 -17.59
N ALA A 97 -12.30 1.06 -17.70
CA ALA A 97 -11.94 1.90 -18.84
C ALA A 97 -10.43 2.18 -18.91
N GLN A 98 -9.80 2.60 -17.80
CA GLN A 98 -8.35 2.81 -17.76
C GLN A 98 -7.56 1.53 -18.03
N CYS A 99 -8.05 0.37 -17.57
CA CYS A 99 -7.45 -0.91 -17.91
C CYS A 99 -7.44 -1.17 -19.42
N ARG A 100 -8.61 -1.03 -20.09
CA ARG A 100 -8.73 -1.23 -21.54
C ARG A 100 -7.86 -0.24 -22.33
N VAL A 101 -7.90 1.05 -21.96
CA VAL A 101 -7.13 2.10 -22.65
C VAL A 101 -5.64 1.92 -22.40
N GLY A 102 -5.21 1.66 -21.16
CA GLY A 102 -3.81 1.43 -20.82
C GLY A 102 -3.24 0.26 -21.61
N ARG A 103 -3.98 -0.84 -21.66
CA ARG A 103 -3.65 -2.01 -22.47
C ARG A 103 -3.53 -1.69 -23.96
N ALA A 104 -4.43 -0.87 -24.50
CA ALA A 104 -4.36 -0.42 -25.89
C ALA A 104 -3.14 0.47 -26.17
N LEU A 105 -2.77 1.35 -25.23
CA LEU A 105 -1.58 2.22 -25.38
C LEU A 105 -0.29 1.41 -25.56
N VAL A 106 -0.16 0.29 -24.86
CA VAL A 106 1.02 -0.59 -24.91
C VAL A 106 0.84 -1.82 -25.80
N GLN A 107 -0.21 -1.84 -26.63
CA GLN A 107 -0.48 -2.91 -27.61
C GLN A 107 -0.56 -4.33 -27.01
N MET A 108 -1.03 -4.46 -25.76
CA MET A 108 -1.19 -5.75 -25.09
C MET A 108 -2.57 -6.37 -25.38
N SER A 109 -2.62 -7.68 -25.58
CA SER A 109 -3.89 -8.43 -25.57
C SER A 109 -4.37 -8.68 -24.13
N GLN A 110 -5.63 -9.07 -23.93
CA GLN A 110 -6.13 -9.49 -22.60
C GLN A 110 -5.29 -10.64 -22.01
N GLN A 111 -4.79 -11.53 -22.88
CA GLN A 111 -3.94 -12.65 -22.47
C GLN A 111 -2.55 -12.16 -22.04
N ASP A 112 -1.96 -11.18 -22.73
CA ASP A 112 -0.66 -10.62 -22.35
C ASP A 112 -0.73 -9.95 -20.98
N LEU A 113 -1.81 -9.19 -20.71
CA LEU A 113 -2.03 -8.57 -19.41
C LEU A 113 -2.22 -9.62 -18.31
N ALA A 114 -3.01 -10.65 -18.58
CA ALA A 114 -3.22 -11.75 -17.64
C ALA A 114 -1.89 -12.43 -17.27
N THR A 115 -1.06 -12.73 -18.28
CA THR A 115 0.26 -13.33 -18.10
C THR A 115 1.19 -12.40 -17.30
N ALA A 116 1.29 -11.12 -17.67
CA ALA A 116 2.15 -10.15 -17.00
C ALA A 116 1.75 -9.92 -15.53
N ALA A 117 0.45 -9.85 -15.25
CA ALA A 117 -0.10 -9.66 -13.91
C ALA A 117 -0.20 -10.97 -13.09
N LYS A 118 0.11 -12.12 -13.69
CA LYS A 118 -0.01 -13.47 -13.08
C LYS A 118 -1.42 -13.76 -12.55
N VAL A 119 -2.43 -13.45 -13.34
CA VAL A 119 -3.85 -13.72 -13.05
C VAL A 119 -4.51 -14.52 -14.18
N GLY A 120 -5.70 -15.08 -13.94
CA GLY A 120 -6.45 -15.77 -14.99
C GLY A 120 -7.03 -14.79 -16.02
N ILE A 121 -7.04 -15.18 -17.31
CA ILE A 121 -7.64 -14.36 -18.39
C ILE A 121 -9.12 -14.02 -18.14
N VAL A 122 -9.87 -14.94 -17.51
CA VAL A 122 -11.27 -14.72 -17.15
C VAL A 122 -11.41 -13.53 -16.18
N THR A 123 -10.47 -13.37 -15.24
CA THR A 123 -10.46 -12.25 -14.29
C THR A 123 -10.27 -10.92 -15.03
N VAL A 124 -9.34 -10.86 -15.98
CA VAL A 124 -9.13 -9.65 -16.81
C VAL A 124 -10.38 -9.32 -17.62
N ARG A 125 -10.97 -10.32 -18.29
CA ARG A 125 -12.19 -10.12 -19.08
C ARG A 125 -13.35 -9.60 -18.25
N GLN A 126 -13.66 -10.25 -17.13
CA GLN A 126 -14.77 -9.89 -16.25
C GLN A 126 -14.60 -8.48 -15.66
N PHE A 127 -13.37 -8.14 -15.29
CA PHE A 127 -13.04 -6.81 -14.83
C PHE A 127 -13.20 -5.75 -15.93
N GLU A 128 -12.63 -5.98 -17.13
CA GLU A 128 -12.70 -5.04 -18.24
C GLU A 128 -14.14 -4.76 -18.70
N ILE A 129 -15.07 -5.71 -18.59
CA ILE A 129 -16.49 -5.48 -18.92
C ILE A 129 -17.32 -4.95 -17.73
N GLY A 130 -16.71 -4.81 -16.54
CA GLY A 130 -17.39 -4.36 -15.32
C GLY A 130 -18.35 -5.39 -14.72
N ALA A 131 -18.26 -6.66 -15.10
CA ALA A 131 -19.15 -7.71 -14.61
C ALA A 131 -18.75 -8.25 -13.22
N ALA A 132 -17.52 -8.00 -12.78
CA ALA A 132 -17.08 -8.24 -11.41
C ALA A 132 -16.03 -7.23 -10.99
N GLN A 133 -16.03 -6.85 -9.70
CA GLN A 133 -14.95 -6.06 -9.11
C GLN A 133 -13.92 -7.01 -8.48
N PRO A 134 -12.68 -7.10 -9.02
CA PRO A 134 -11.64 -7.92 -8.42
C PRO A 134 -11.27 -7.44 -7.02
N ARG A 135 -10.58 -8.29 -6.27
CA ARG A 135 -9.93 -7.88 -5.01
C ARG A 135 -8.88 -6.80 -5.29
N ASN A 136 -8.61 -5.93 -4.33
CA ASN A 136 -7.63 -4.85 -4.50
C ASN A 136 -6.22 -5.36 -4.84
N ALA A 137 -5.78 -6.47 -4.24
CA ALA A 137 -4.54 -7.14 -4.62
C ALA A 137 -4.48 -7.54 -6.12
N THR A 138 -5.63 -7.86 -6.73
CA THR A 138 -5.72 -8.14 -8.17
C THR A 138 -5.65 -6.86 -9.00
N LEU A 139 -6.32 -5.78 -8.57
CA LEU A 139 -6.24 -4.48 -9.24
C LEU A 139 -4.82 -3.91 -9.20
N GLU A 140 -4.12 -4.07 -8.08
CA GLU A 140 -2.71 -3.68 -7.92
C GLU A 140 -1.79 -4.37 -8.93
N VAL A 141 -1.90 -5.69 -9.08
CA VAL A 141 -1.03 -6.41 -10.03
C VAL A 141 -1.36 -6.07 -11.48
N LEU A 142 -2.63 -5.78 -11.80
CA LEU A 142 -3.02 -5.28 -13.13
C LEU A 142 -2.46 -3.88 -13.40
N HIS A 143 -2.57 -2.96 -12.44
CA HIS A 143 -1.99 -1.62 -12.55
C HIS A 143 -0.48 -1.69 -12.76
N ARG A 144 0.23 -2.43 -11.89
CA ARG A 144 1.69 -2.60 -11.98
C ARG A 144 2.15 -3.23 -13.28
N ALA A 145 1.42 -4.22 -13.81
CA ALA A 145 1.74 -4.84 -15.08
C ALA A 145 1.67 -3.82 -16.23
N LEU A 146 0.63 -2.98 -16.25
CA LEU A 146 0.49 -1.91 -17.25
C LEU A 146 1.56 -0.83 -17.07
N GLU A 147 1.89 -0.43 -15.83
CA GLU A 147 2.97 0.51 -15.58
C GLU A 147 4.33 0.00 -16.03
N THR A 148 4.62 -1.27 -15.75
CA THR A 148 5.86 -1.92 -16.18
C THR A 148 5.97 -1.98 -17.71
N ALA A 149 4.83 -2.07 -18.41
CA ALA A 149 4.76 -2.01 -19.86
C ALA A 149 4.85 -0.58 -20.44
N GLY A 150 4.91 0.45 -19.59
CA GLY A 150 5.07 1.85 -20.00
C GLY A 150 3.80 2.71 -19.92
N VAL A 151 2.74 2.25 -19.25
CA VAL A 151 1.57 3.09 -18.95
C VAL A 151 1.85 3.98 -17.74
N GLU A 152 1.36 5.21 -17.75
CA GLU A 152 1.28 6.08 -16.59
C GLU A 152 -0.19 6.40 -16.29
N PHE A 153 -0.63 6.16 -15.06
CA PHE A 153 -1.98 6.47 -14.62
C PHE A 153 -2.07 7.91 -14.12
N ILE A 154 -3.10 8.64 -14.56
CA ILE A 154 -3.31 10.03 -14.22
C ILE A 154 -4.50 10.10 -13.28
N ALA A 155 -4.27 10.58 -12.05
CA ALA A 155 -5.33 10.87 -11.10
C ALA A 155 -6.25 11.98 -11.61
N GLU A 156 -7.49 12.03 -11.10
CA GLU A 156 -8.44 13.07 -11.46
C GLU A 156 -7.86 14.46 -11.13
N ASN A 157 -7.66 15.27 -12.16
CA ASN A 157 -7.05 16.60 -12.08
C ASN A 157 -7.97 17.69 -12.67
N GLY A 158 -9.29 17.49 -12.58
CA GLY A 158 -10.32 18.33 -13.19
C GLY A 158 -10.78 17.89 -14.59
N GLY A 159 -9.99 17.05 -15.27
CA GLY A 159 -10.36 16.43 -16.55
C GLY A 159 -10.88 14.98 -16.47
N GLY A 160 -11.06 14.46 -15.24
CA GLY A 160 -11.31 13.04 -14.99
C GLY A 160 -10.02 12.20 -14.92
N ALA A 161 -10.15 10.95 -14.45
CA ALA A 161 -9.04 10.01 -14.38
C ALA A 161 -8.67 9.47 -15.79
N GLY A 162 -7.38 9.27 -16.05
CA GLY A 162 -6.88 8.88 -17.37
C GLY A 162 -5.65 7.97 -17.33
N VAL A 163 -5.10 7.71 -18.52
CA VAL A 163 -3.83 6.98 -18.73
C VAL A 163 -3.06 7.61 -19.89
N ARG A 164 -1.73 7.57 -19.85
CA ARG A 164 -0.84 7.99 -20.94
C ARG A 164 0.37 7.06 -21.06
N LEU A 165 1.20 7.23 -22.07
CA LEU A 165 2.52 6.59 -22.15
C LEU A 165 3.52 7.34 -21.28
N GLN A 166 4.38 6.60 -20.58
CA GLN A 166 5.54 7.14 -19.89
C GLN A 166 6.49 7.79 -20.89
N LYS A 167 7.26 8.79 -20.45
CA LYS A 167 8.34 9.36 -21.26
C LYS A 167 9.42 8.30 -21.47
N ALA A 168 9.88 8.20 -22.71
CA ALA A 168 11.06 7.43 -23.09
C ALA A 168 12.35 8.03 -22.50
#